data_AF-A0A7C5Y1Z0-F1
#
_entry.id   AF-A0A7C5Y1Z0-F1
#
_cell.length_a   1.000
_cell.length_b   1.000
_cell.length_c   1.000
_cell.angle_alpha   90.00
_cell.angle_beta   90.00
_cell.angle_gamma   90.00
#
_symmetry.space_group_name_H-M   'P 1'
#
loop_
_entity.id
_entity.type
_entity.pdbx_description
1 polymer ?
#
loop_
_entity_poly.entity_id
_entity_poly.type
_entity_poly.pdbx_seq_one_letter_code
_entity_poly.pdbx_strand_id
1 'polypeptide(L)' 'MNISSSDKDDRRKIVIIIGGPPGSGKSTLAKKIAELFNLRYYSTGHFYRRIASEKGIDPLELDKIAEKDPSID' A
#
# COMPACT_ATOMS: atom_id res chain seq x y z
N MET A 1 -25.65 -23.61 -28.62
CA MET A 1 -24.75 -22.48 -28.94
C MET A 1 -24.63 -21.60 -27.70
N ASN A 2 -23.39 -21.30 -27.31
CA ASN A 2 -22.89 -20.35 -26.27
C ASN A 2 -23.37 -20.59 -24.82
N ILE A 3 -22.61 -21.15 -23.87
CA ILE A 3 -21.29 -20.79 -23.29
C ILE A 3 -21.19 -19.33 -22.84
N SER A 4 -21.39 -19.09 -21.55
CA SER A 4 -20.50 -18.25 -20.73
C SER A 4 -20.81 -18.47 -19.24
N SER A 5 -20.40 -19.64 -18.75
CA SER A 5 -20.07 -19.82 -17.34
C SER A 5 -18.71 -19.15 -17.10
N SER A 6 -18.69 -17.83 -16.92
CA SER A 6 -17.52 -17.06 -16.49
C SER A 6 -17.97 -16.00 -15.48
N ASP A 7 -17.10 -15.68 -14.53
CA ASP A 7 -17.20 -14.53 -13.60
C ASP A 7 -17.81 -14.76 -12.21
N LYS A 8 -17.64 -15.96 -11.64
CA LYS A 8 -17.49 -16.05 -10.17
C LYS A 8 -16.08 -16.51 -9.83
N ASP A 9 -15.16 -15.55 -9.86
CA ASP A 9 -13.85 -15.69 -9.24
C ASP A 9 -14.03 -15.77 -7.71
N ASP A 10 -14.34 -16.98 -7.21
CA ASP A 10 -14.60 -17.26 -5.79
C ASP A 10 -13.30 -17.28 -4.95
N ARG A 11 -12.21 -16.72 -5.49
CA ARG A 11 -10.91 -16.62 -4.83
C ARG A 11 -10.94 -15.42 -3.88
N ARG A 12 -10.89 -15.70 -2.57
CA ARG A 12 -10.70 -14.66 -1.55
C ARG A 12 -9.41 -13.89 -1.86
N LYS A 13 -9.54 -12.58 -2.11
CA LYS A 13 -8.40 -11.68 -2.27
C LYS A 13 -7.67 -11.56 -0.94
N ILE A 14 -6.39 -11.89 -0.92
CA ILE A 14 -5.54 -11.80 0.27
C ILE A 14 -4.95 -10.40 0.37
N VAL A 15 -5.08 -9.76 1.53
CA VAL A 15 -4.46 -8.48 1.88
C VAL A 15 -3.60 -8.69 3.12
N ILE A 16 -2.34 -8.25 3.07
CA ILE A 16 -1.37 -8.42 4.15
C ILE A 16 -0.88 -7.04 4.57
N ILE A 17 -1.00 -6.73 5.86
CA ILE A 17 -0.53 -5.49 6.47
C ILE A 17 0.65 -5.82 7.39
N ILE A 18 1.76 -5.08 7.23
CA ILE A 18 2.99 -5.30 8.01
C ILE A 18 3.34 -4.02 8.77
N GLY A 19 3.12 -4.03 10.09
CA GLY A 19 3.43 -2.93 11.01
C GLY A 19 4.71 -3.14 11.83
N GLY A 20 5.16 -2.09 12.53
CA GLY A 20 6.30 -2.13 13.46
C GLY A 20 7.20 -0.89 13.42
N PRO A 21 8.19 -0.78 14.32
CA PRO A 21 8.97 0.44 14.56
C PRO A 21 9.88 0.80 13.38
N PRO A 22 10.20 2.08 13.13
CA PRO A 22 11.12 2.50 12.06
C PRO A 22 12.43 1.69 12.07
N GLY A 23 12.95 1.33 10.89
CA GLY A 23 14.16 0.52 10.76
C GLY A 23 14.00 -1.00 10.97
N SER A 24 12.85 -1.51 11.44
CA SER A 24 12.66 -2.96 11.70
C SER A 24 12.57 -3.88 10.47
N GLY A 25 12.84 -3.37 9.26
CA GLY A 25 12.86 -4.20 8.03
C GLY A 25 11.49 -4.54 7.41
N LYS A 26 10.37 -3.98 7.90
CA LYS A 26 9.00 -4.19 7.38
C LYS A 26 8.90 -4.10 5.87
N SER A 27 9.46 -3.05 5.27
CA SER A 27 9.43 -2.84 3.82
C SER A 27 10.17 -3.95 3.07
N THR A 28 11.29 -4.44 3.63
CA THR A 28 12.04 -5.56 3.08
C THR A 28 11.24 -6.86 3.17
N LEU A 29 10.64 -7.14 4.32
CA LEU A 29 9.79 -8.33 4.51
C LEU A 29 8.57 -8.31 3.58
N ALA A 30 7.87 -7.18 3.50
CA ALA A 30 6.70 -7.00 2.67
C ALA A 30 7.02 -7.19 1.17
N LYS A 31 8.16 -6.67 0.70
CA LYS A 31 8.64 -6.91 -0.67
C LYS A 31 8.88 -8.40 -0.95
N LYS A 32 9.60 -9.09 -0.06
CA LYS A 32 9.87 -10.53 -0.20
C LYS A 32 8.60 -11.37 -0.23
N ILE A 33 7.63 -11.07 0.66
CA ILE A 33 6.33 -11.76 0.66
C ILE A 33 5.60 -11.50 -0.66
N ALA A 34 5.57 -10.25 -1.13
CA ALA A 34 4.92 -9.92 -2.38
C ALA A 34 5.54 -10.65 -3.58
N GLU A 35 6.87 -10.72 -3.66
CA GLU A 35 7.58 -11.48 -4.70
C GLU A 35 7.29 -12.98 -4.64
N LEU A 36 7.37 -13.59 -3.46
CA LEU A 36 7.17 -15.03 -3.28
C LEU A 36 5.75 -15.50 -3.62
N PHE A 37 4.74 -14.68 -3.31
CA PHE A 37 3.34 -15.02 -3.51
C PHE A 37 2.72 -14.32 -4.73
N ASN A 38 3.54 -13.64 -5.54
CA ASN A 38 3.10 -12.85 -6.70
C ASN A 38 1.94 -11.88 -6.35
N LEU A 39 2.08 -11.19 -5.20
CA LEU A 39 1.12 -10.21 -4.72
C LEU A 39 1.54 -8.79 -5.13
N ARG A 40 0.56 -7.89 -5.20
CA ARG A 40 0.84 -6.46 -5.36
C ARG A 40 1.46 -5.91 -4.07
N TYR A 41 2.57 -5.19 -4.22
CA TYR A 41 3.24 -4.51 -3.12
C TYR A 41 2.84 -3.03 -3.06
N TYR A 42 2.40 -2.58 -1.90
CA TYR A 42 2.13 -1.17 -1.61
C TYR A 42 2.98 -0.71 -0.42
N SER A 43 3.57 0.49 -0.52
CA SER A 43 4.28 1.13 0.57
C SER A 43 3.74 2.54 0.75
N THR A 44 3.04 2.76 1.86
CA THR A 44 2.43 4.05 2.23
C THR A 44 3.48 5.16 2.25
N GLY A 45 4.65 4.93 2.84
CA GLY A 45 5.72 5.93 2.90
C GLY A 45 6.30 6.32 1.52
N HIS A 46 6.39 5.39 0.56
CA HIS A 46 6.79 5.75 -0.80
C HIS A 46 5.70 6.51 -1.54
N PHE A 47 4.44 6.13 -1.32
CA PHE A 47 3.29 6.79 -1.93
C PHE A 47 3.13 8.23 -1.43
N TYR A 48 3.25 8.44 -0.11
CA TYR A 48 3.25 9.77 0.51
C TYR A 48 4.37 10.66 -0.03
N ARG A 49 5.62 10.15 -0.10
CA ARG A 49 6.74 10.91 -0.68
C ARG A 49 6.53 11.29 -2.15
N ARG A 50 5.92 10.39 -2.93
CA ARG A 50 5.57 10.66 -4.32
C ARG A 50 4.51 11.75 -4.43
N ILE A 51 3.44 11.67 -3.65
CA ILE A 51 2.40 12.70 -3.60
C ILE A 51 2.96 14.05 -3.14
N ALA A 52 3.81 14.06 -2.13
CA ALA A 52 4.47 15.26 -1.63
C ALA A 52 5.28 15.93 -2.75
N SER A 53 6.04 15.12 -3.51
CA SER A 53 6.80 15.59 -4.67
C SER A 53 5.90 16.13 -5.80
N GLU A 54 4.79 15.45 -6.10
CA GLU A 54 3.81 15.89 -7.10
C GLU A 54 3.09 17.19 -6.69
N LYS A 55 2.92 17.43 -5.39
CA LYS A 55 2.31 18.66 -4.83
C LYS A 55 3.32 19.77 -4.55
N GLY A 56 4.62 19.51 -4.66
CA GLY A 56 5.69 20.46 -4.31
C GLY A 56 5.77 20.76 -2.81
N ILE A 57 5.34 19.82 -1.96
CA ILE A 57 5.30 19.95 -0.49
C ILE A 57 6.37 19.03 0.12
N ASP A 58 6.97 19.44 1.23
CA ASP A 58 7.91 18.59 1.96
C ASP A 58 7.18 17.37 2.58
N PRO A 59 7.74 16.14 2.49
CA PRO A 59 7.10 14.95 3.05
C PRO A 59 6.79 15.06 4.55
N LEU A 60 7.62 15.78 5.32
CA LEU A 60 7.42 16.00 6.75
C LEU A 60 6.30 17.01 7.00
N GLU A 61 6.09 17.97 6.09
CA GLU A 61 4.91 18.84 6.14
C GLU A 61 3.63 18.08 5.81
N LEU A 62 3.68 17.13 4.87
CA LEU A 62 2.53 16.27 4.57
C LEU A 62 2.15 15.38 5.77
N ASP A 63 3.14 14.80 6.47
CA ASP A 63 2.91 14.03 7.70
C ASP A 63 2.27 14.91 8.80
N LYS A 64 2.73 16.16 8.97
CA LYS A 64 2.15 17.11 9.94
C LYS A 64 0.73 17.55 9.59
N ILE A 65 0.39 17.61 8.30
CA ILE A 65 -0.96 17.92 7.83
C ILE A 65 -1.89 16.74 8.10
N ALA A 66 -1.44 15.51 7.83
CA ALA A 66 -2.20 14.28 8.10
C ALA A 66 -2.44 14.06 9.61
N GLU A 67 -1.49 14.43 10.48
CA GLU A 67 -1.68 14.38 11.94
C GLU A 67 -2.73 15.37 12.47
N LYS A 68 -3.04 16.45 11.73
CA LYS A 68 -3.92 17.53 12.19
C LYS A 68 -5.33 17.49 11.59
N ASP A 69 -5.57 16.67 10.57
CA ASP A 69 -6.89 16.55 9.95
C ASP A 69 -7.28 15.07 9.78
N PRO A 70 -8.16 14.53 10.66
CA PRO A 70 -8.62 13.15 10.61
C PRO A 70 -9.52 12.83 9.40
N SER A 71 -9.76 13.78 8.49
CA SER A 71 -10.51 13.53 7.25
C SER A 71 -9.67 12.87 6.14
N ILE A 72 -8.37 12.64 6.38
CA ILE A 72 -7.38 12.09 5.44
C ILE A 72 -6.84 10.70 5.90
N ASP A 73 -7.60 9.95 6.71
CA ASP A 73 -7.29 8.54 7.07
C ASP A 73 -8.31 7.55 6.45
#